data_AF-A0A413Z609-F1
#
_entry.id   AF-A0A413Z609-F1
#
_cell.length_a   1.000
_cell.length_b   1.000
_cell.length_c   1.000
_cell.angle_alpha   90.00
_cell.angle_beta   90.00
_cell.angle_gamma   90.00
#
_symmetry.space_group_name_H-M   'P 1'
#
loop_
_entity.id
_entity.type
_entity.pdbx_description
1 polymer ?
#
loop_
_entity_poly.entity_id
_entity_poly.type
_entity_poly.pdbx_seq_one_letter_code
_entity_poly.pdbx_strand_id
1 'polypeptide(L)' 'MCNCMDEVLEKMCGMENIEQVLPPIEVISERAYLEFTVKEKGKKRERKLPVLLSRCPFCGEPYDEKKKS' A
#
# COMPACT_ATOMS: atom_id res chain seq x y z
N MET A 1 1.29 -2.08 17.77
CA MET A 1 1.44 -2.10 16.30
C MET A 1 0.07 -2.38 15.70
N CYS A 2 -0.26 -1.76 14.58
CA CYS A 2 -1.50 -2.02 13.86
C CYS A 2 -1.25 -3.21 12.91
N ASN A 3 -2.13 -4.22 12.93
CA ASN A 3 -2.07 -5.46 12.15
C ASN A 3 -3.26 -5.58 11.17
N CYS A 4 -4.00 -4.49 10.94
CA CYS A 4 -5.24 -4.52 10.16
C CYS A 4 -5.06 -5.06 8.73
N MET A 5 -3.88 -4.85 8.11
CA MET A 5 -3.59 -5.38 6.78
C MET A 5 -3.45 -6.91 6.80
N ASP A 6 -2.73 -7.45 7.77
CA ASP A 6 -2.52 -8.90 7.90
C ASP A 6 -3.86 -9.61 8.14
N GLU A 7 -4.72 -9.06 9.01
CA GLU A 7 -6.04 -9.63 9.27
C GLU A 7 -6.95 -9.65 8.02
N VAL A 8 -6.83 -8.65 7.15
CA VAL A 8 -7.59 -8.59 5.89
C VAL A 8 -7.05 -9.62 4.89
N LEU A 9 -5.72 -9.72 4.77
CA LEU A 9 -5.07 -10.70 3.90
C LEU A 9 -5.41 -12.13 4.33
N GLU A 10 -5.32 -12.44 5.62
CA GLU A 10 -5.68 -13.76 6.16
C GLU A 10 -7.15 -14.11 5.89
N LYS A 11 -8.07 -13.16 6.11
CA LYS A 11 -9.50 -13.35 5.81
C LYS A 11 -9.74 -13.62 4.33
N MET A 12 -9.05 -12.91 3.43
CA MET A 12 -9.22 -13.11 1.99
C MET A 12 -8.59 -14.41 1.50
N CYS A 13 -7.43 -14.81 2.03
CA CYS A 13 -6.82 -16.11 1.74
C CYS A 13 -7.69 -17.29 2.19
N GLY A 14 -8.54 -17.12 3.20
CA GLY A 14 -9.49 -18.14 3.67
C GLY A 14 -10.76 -18.29 2.84
N MET A 15 -10.98 -17.48 1.80
CA MET A 15 -12.17 -17.55 0.95
C MET A 15 -12.02 -18.60 -0.15
N GLU A 16 -13.06 -19.39 -0.40
CA GLU A 16 -13.08 -20.36 -1.50
C GLU A 16 -12.98 -19.64 -2.86
N ASN A 17 -12.23 -20.23 -3.80
CA ASN A 17 -11.98 -19.73 -5.16
C ASN A 17 -11.09 -18.47 -5.27
N ILE A 18 -10.27 -18.18 -4.25
CA ILE A 18 -9.22 -17.14 -4.33
C ILE A 18 -7.85 -17.81 -4.46
N GLU A 19 -7.19 -17.60 -5.60
CA GLU A 19 -5.87 -18.17 -5.89
C GLU A 19 -4.72 -17.29 -5.35
N GLN A 20 -4.91 -15.97 -5.35
CA GLN A 20 -3.92 -15.02 -4.86
C GLN A 20 -4.58 -13.74 -4.35
N VAL A 21 -4.07 -13.22 -3.22
CA VAL A 21 -4.45 -11.92 -2.68
C VAL A 21 -3.22 -11.01 -2.71
N LEU A 22 -3.28 -9.94 -3.49
CA LEU A 22 -2.25 -8.90 -3.52
C LEU A 22 -2.82 -7.62 -2.91
N PRO A 23 -2.12 -6.97 -1.98
CA PRO A 23 -2.60 -5.72 -1.42
C PRO A 23 -2.59 -4.59 -2.47
N PRO A 24 -3.36 -3.51 -2.28
CA PRO A 24 -3.40 -2.34 -3.18
C PRO A 24 -2.16 -1.44 -2.98
N ILE A 25 -1.00 -2.07 -2.82
CA ILE A 25 0.29 -1.46 -2.56
C ILE A 25 1.17 -1.73 -3.76
N GLU A 26 1.76 -0.67 -4.32
CA GLU A 26 2.80 -0.80 -5.33
C GLU A 26 4.17 -0.77 -4.65
N VAL A 27 5.05 -1.70 -5.05
CA VAL A 27 6.46 -1.70 -4.63
C VAL A 27 7.29 -1.08 -5.74
N ILE A 28 7.80 0.12 -5.51
CA ILE A 28 8.67 0.85 -6.46
C ILE A 28 9.98 1.14 -5.76
N SER A 29 11.11 0.71 -6.33
CA SER A 29 12.45 0.91 -5.73
C SER A 29 12.51 0.46 -4.26
N GLU A 30 12.02 -0.76 -3.98
CA GLU A 30 11.99 -1.40 -2.66
C GLU A 30 11.11 -0.69 -1.61
N ARG A 31 10.29 0.28 -2.02
CA ARG A 31 9.40 1.05 -1.15
C ARG A 31 7.95 0.81 -1.48
N ALA A 32 7.12 0.65 -0.45
CA ALA A 32 5.67 0.48 -0.58
C ALA A 32 4.98 1.84 -0.69
N TYR A 33 4.12 1.94 -1.70
CA TYR A 33 3.25 3.08 -1.92
C TYR A 33 1.81 2.63 -1.88
N LEU A 34 0.95 3.38 -1.18
CA LEU A 34 -0.50 3.26 -1.33
C LEU A 34 -0.99 4.22 -2.39
N GLU A 35 -1.76 3.70 -3.35
CA GLU A 35 -2.33 4.50 -4.41
C GLU A 35 -3.68 5.09 -3.96
N PHE A 36 -3.78 6.42 -3.91
CA PHE A 36 -5.02 7.13 -3.58
C PHE A 36 -5.64 7.76 -4.82
N THR A 37 -6.94 7.61 -4.99
CA THR A 37 -7.69 8.38 -6.00
C THR A 37 -8.07 9.73 -5.39
N VAL A 38 -7.57 10.82 -5.96
CA VAL A 38 -7.85 12.19 -5.50
C VAL A 38 -8.67 12.96 -6.52
N LYS A 39 -9.70 13.66 -6.03
CA LYS A 39 -10.52 14.58 -6.79
C LYS A 39 -10.28 16.01 -6.30
N GLU A 40 -9.54 16.78 -7.09
CA GLU A 40 -9.21 18.16 -6.73
C GLU A 40 -10.40 19.08 -7.00
N LYS A 41 -10.66 20.01 -6.07
CA LYS A 41 -11.74 20.99 -6.23
C LYS A 41 -11.53 21.79 -7.52
N GLY A 42 -12.55 21.81 -8.38
CA GLY A 42 -12.49 22.48 -9.68
C GLY A 42 -11.91 21.64 -10.82
N LYS A 43 -11.38 20.43 -10.57
CA LYS A 43 -10.96 19.51 -11.64
C LYS A 43 -12.07 18.51 -11.95
N LYS A 44 -12.32 18.31 -13.25
CA LYS A 44 -13.33 17.36 -13.75
C LYS A 44 -12.90 15.90 -13.62
N ARG A 45 -11.58 15.62 -13.64
CA ARG A 45 -11.03 14.27 -13.62
C ARG A 45 -10.37 13.98 -12.28
N GLU A 46 -10.53 12.75 -11.84
CA GLU A 46 -9.78 12.18 -10.72
C GLU A 46 -8.38 11.82 -11.19
N ARG A 47 -7.41 11.81 -10.28
CA ARG A 47 -6.06 11.33 -10.54
C ARG A 47 -5.63 10.36 -9.45
N LYS A 48 -4.74 9.45 -9.81
CA LYS A 48 -4.10 8.55 -8.87
C LYS A 48 -2.86 9.23 -8.26
N LEU A 49 -2.70 9.10 -6.95
CA LEU A 49 -1.62 9.71 -6.17
C LEU A 49 -0.95 8.63 -5.30
N PRO A 50 0.27 8.20 -5.62
CA PRO A 50 1.00 7.26 -4.78
C PRO A 50 1.55 7.99 -3.54
N VAL A 51 1.26 7.44 -2.36
CA VAL A 51 1.74 7.95 -1.07
C VAL A 51 2.70 6.92 -0.49
N LEU A 52 3.95 7.34 -0.26
CA LEU A 52 4.98 6.51 0.36
C LEU A 52 4.59 6.19 1.79
N LEU A 53 4.60 4.90 2.15
CA LEU A 53 4.45 4.47 3.53
C LEU A 53 5.74 4.74 4.30
N SER A 54 5.62 5.17 5.56
CA SER A 54 6.78 5.41 6.42
C SER A 54 7.48 4.11 6.85
N ARG A 55 6.75 2.99 6.81
CA ARG A 55 7.21 1.66 7.18
C ARG A 55 6.72 0.63 6.17
N CYS A 56 7.45 -0.47 6.06
CA CYS A 56 7.03 -1.61 5.27
C CYS A 56 5.73 -2.19 5.83
N PRO A 57 4.67 -2.32 5.01
CA PRO A 57 3.38 -2.86 5.44
C PRO A 57 3.42 -4.38 5.67
N PHE A 58 4.51 -5.05 5.29
CA PHE A 58 4.69 -6.50 5.45
C PHE A 58 5.52 -6.87 6.68
N CYS A 59 6.63 -6.14 6.95
CA CYS A 59 7.51 -6.45 8.08
C CYS A 59 7.53 -5.39 9.19
N GLY A 60 6.90 -4.22 8.97
CA GLY A 60 6.82 -3.14 9.97
C GLY A 60 8.10 -2.32 10.15
N GLU A 61 9.20 -2.69 9.49
CA GLU A 61 10.46 -1.96 9.51
C GLU A 61 10.33 -0.61 8.79
N PRO A 62 10.96 0.47 9.29
CA PRO A 62 11.03 1.73 8.57
C PRO A 62 11.82 1.56 7.27
N TYR A 63 11.43 2.28 6.23
CA TYR A 63 12.30 2.42 5.07
C TYR A 63 13.51 3.26 5.45
N ASP A 64 14.72 2.84 5.05
CA ASP A 64 15.93 3.61 5.31
C ASP A 64 15.78 5.04 4.79
N GLU A 65 15.68 6.02 5.69
CA GLU A 65 15.56 7.45 5.36
C GLU A 65 16.87 8.04 4.82
N LYS A 66 17.92 7.23 4.60
CA LYS A 66 19.24 7.71 4.21
C LYS A 66 19.81 6.94 3.03
N LYS A 67 19.44 7.36 1.81
CA LYS A 67 20.40 7.54 0.69
C LYS A 67 19.97 8.73 -0.18
N LYS A 68 20.04 9.94 0.39
CA LYS A 68 20.49 11.09 -0.41
C LYS A 68 22.00 11.06 -0.31
N SER A 69 22.65 10.54 -1.35
CA SER A 69 24.07 10.77 -1.60
C SER A 69 24.19 11.30 -3.02
#